data_AF-A0A3D9DKT9-F1
#
_entry.id   AF-A0A3D9DKT9-F1
#
_cell.length_a   1.000
_cell.length_b   1.000
_cell.length_c   1.000
_cell.angle_alpha   90.00
_cell.angle_beta   90.00
_cell.angle_gamma   90.00
#
_symmetry.space_group_name_H-M   'P 1'
#
loop_
_entity.id
_entity.type
_entity.pdbx_description
1 polymer ?
#
loop_
_entity_poly.entity_id
_entity_poly.type
_entity_poly.pdbx_seq_one_letter_code
_entity_poly.pdbx_strand_id
1 'polypeptide(L)'
;MKKNFLLLLFGFCALVSAQTSPPIIKNPLTTSSGLKINSRRGTLIEKRIYDLAKFRNLNVQKIVTRDMSDNSTESVLGMTYEYETFDTASKKTLTIEKAELSRLIQSLQILKEQENKGKPDQETKYKFMTMSNIEFGGIYSKEQKSWINYIRMPSSPYNQSLNEFSKDELKELIEILENAEQNL
;
A
#
# COMPACT_ATOMS: atom_id res chain seq x y z
N MET A 1 10.43 -60.67 -61.05
CA MET A 1 9.89 -61.07 -59.72
C MET A 1 10.53 -60.21 -58.63
N LYS A 2 9.68 -59.44 -57.93
CA LYS A 2 9.75 -59.10 -56.49
C LYS A 2 10.94 -58.27 -55.93
N LYS A 3 10.52 -57.19 -55.24
CA LYS A 3 11.10 -56.44 -54.09
C LYS A 3 11.85 -55.14 -54.47
N ASN A 4 11.23 -53.96 -54.33
CA ASN A 4 10.88 -53.17 -53.12
C ASN A 4 12.10 -52.37 -52.60
N PHE A 5 12.05 -51.03 -52.73
CA PHE A 5 11.92 -50.01 -51.65
C PHE A 5 13.21 -49.82 -50.81
N LEU A 6 13.65 -48.65 -50.34
CA LEU A 6 13.01 -47.36 -50.05
C LEU A 6 14.12 -46.29 -49.93
N LEU A 7 13.80 -45.04 -50.28
CA LEU A 7 14.64 -43.85 -50.08
C LEU A 7 15.04 -43.64 -48.61
N LEU A 8 16.29 -43.25 -48.38
CA LEU A 8 16.81 -42.84 -47.08
C LEU A 8 16.98 -41.31 -47.09
N LEU A 9 15.92 -40.59 -46.69
CA LEU A 9 15.92 -39.14 -46.50
C LEU A 9 16.19 -38.85 -45.01
N PHE A 10 17.45 -38.58 -44.66
CA PHE A 10 17.78 -38.07 -43.33
C PHE A 10 17.49 -36.56 -43.27
N GLY A 11 16.24 -36.22 -42.96
CA GLY A 11 15.87 -34.88 -42.52
C GLY A 11 16.33 -34.66 -41.08
N PHE A 12 17.38 -33.88 -40.90
CA PHE A 12 17.82 -33.36 -39.60
C PHE A 12 16.71 -32.47 -39.02
N CYS A 13 15.83 -33.04 -38.19
CA CYS A 13 14.97 -32.26 -37.31
C CYS A 13 15.81 -31.82 -36.12
N ALA A 14 16.24 -30.55 -36.14
CA ALA A 14 16.78 -29.90 -34.96
C ALA A 14 15.69 -29.88 -33.87
N LEU A 15 15.84 -30.74 -32.86
CA LEU A 15 15.09 -30.66 -31.62
C LEU A 15 15.58 -29.42 -30.87
N VAL A 16 15.01 -28.26 -31.20
CA VAL A 16 15.10 -27.06 -30.37
C VAL A 16 14.33 -27.38 -29.10
N SER A 17 15.04 -27.81 -28.06
CA SER A 17 14.51 -27.84 -26.71
C SER A 17 14.38 -26.39 -26.25
N ALA A 18 13.20 -25.81 -26.48
CA ALA A 18 12.83 -24.57 -25.81
C ALA A 18 12.62 -24.87 -24.32
N GLN A 19 13.71 -24.91 -23.56
CA GLN A 19 13.63 -24.75 -22.11
C GLN A 19 13.17 -23.32 -21.83
N THR A 20 11.86 -23.13 -21.81
CA THR A 20 11.30 -21.96 -21.14
C THR A 20 11.62 -22.12 -19.67
N SER A 21 12.31 -21.12 -19.10
CA SER A 21 12.53 -21.05 -17.67
C SER A 21 11.17 -21.22 -16.97
N PRO A 22 11.06 -22.01 -15.89
CA PRO A 22 9.79 -22.11 -15.18
C PRO A 22 9.32 -20.69 -14.83
N PRO A 23 8.01 -20.39 -14.99
CA PRO A 23 7.49 -19.07 -14.71
C PRO A 23 7.90 -18.69 -13.29
N ILE A 24 8.55 -17.55 -13.14
CA ILE A 24 8.79 -16.97 -11.82
C ILE A 24 7.41 -16.71 -11.25
N ILE A 25 6.97 -17.58 -10.33
CA ILE A 25 5.80 -17.33 -9.50
C ILE A 25 6.19 -16.15 -8.63
N LYS A 26 5.94 -14.93 -9.11
CA LYS A 26 5.88 -13.76 -8.25
C LYS A 26 4.70 -14.01 -7.34
N ASN A 27 4.95 -14.41 -6.10
CA ASN A 27 3.92 -14.47 -5.08
C ASN A 27 3.17 -13.12 -5.12
N PRO A 28 1.86 -13.09 -5.43
CA PRO A 28 1.10 -11.84 -5.48
C PRO A 28 0.93 -11.16 -4.10
N LEU A 29 1.59 -11.70 -3.07
CA LEU A 29 1.58 -11.21 -1.69
C LEU A 29 2.80 -10.36 -1.32
N THR A 30 3.77 -10.12 -2.21
CA THR A 30 4.81 -9.09 -1.96
C THR A 30 4.21 -7.71 -2.20
N THR A 31 3.36 -7.28 -1.27
CA THR A 31 2.81 -5.93 -1.16
C THR A 31 3.83 -5.06 -0.46
N SER A 32 4.42 -4.11 -1.21
CA SER A 32 5.58 -3.29 -0.86
C SER A 32 6.81 -4.11 -0.41
N SER A 33 8.02 -3.59 -0.59
CA SER A 33 9.16 -4.12 0.15
C SER A 33 8.96 -3.75 1.62
N GLY A 34 8.20 -4.55 2.40
CA GLY A 34 8.19 -4.38 3.84
C GLY A 34 9.63 -4.24 4.37
N LEU A 35 9.82 -3.51 5.48
CA LEU A 35 11.12 -3.22 6.10
C LEU A 35 12.17 -4.28 5.78
N LYS A 36 13.25 -3.92 5.07
CA LYS A 36 14.24 -4.87 4.55
C LYS A 36 14.83 -5.70 5.69
N ILE A 37 14.96 -5.10 6.88
CA ILE A 37 15.40 -5.79 8.09
C ILE A 37 14.47 -6.96 8.45
N ASN A 38 13.15 -6.83 8.34
CA ASN A 38 12.19 -7.91 8.67
C ASN A 38 12.33 -9.14 7.77
N SER A 39 12.93 -9.00 6.59
CA SER A 39 13.14 -10.11 5.65
C SER A 39 14.38 -10.95 5.97
N ARG A 40 15.26 -10.46 6.85
CA ARG A 40 16.50 -11.13 7.24
C ARG A 40 16.18 -12.38 8.06
N ARG A 41 16.95 -13.44 7.85
CA ARG A 41 16.79 -14.73 8.54
C ARG A 41 18.02 -15.01 9.38
N GLY A 42 17.83 -15.71 10.51
CA GLY A 42 18.94 -16.08 11.40
C GLY A 42 19.50 -14.94 12.24
N THR A 43 18.84 -13.78 12.26
CA THR A 43 19.21 -12.63 13.11
C THR A 43 18.13 -12.37 14.16
N LEU A 44 18.52 -11.76 15.28
CA LEU A 44 17.58 -11.29 16.30
C LEU A 44 17.12 -9.89 15.91
N ILE A 45 15.81 -9.71 15.74
CA ILE A 45 15.22 -8.43 15.31
C ILE A 45 14.43 -7.83 16.46
N GLU A 46 14.77 -6.60 16.85
CA GLU A 46 14.00 -5.78 17.79
C GLU A 46 12.98 -4.94 17.02
N LYS A 47 11.72 -4.92 17.48
CA LYS A 47 10.66 -4.04 16.95
C LYS A 47 10.10 -3.17 18.08
N ARG A 48 10.17 -1.85 17.92
CA ARG A 48 9.59 -0.87 18.84
C ARG A 48 8.50 -0.07 18.13
N ILE A 49 7.39 0.15 18.83
CA ILE A 49 6.24 0.91 18.32
C ILE A 49 6.04 2.10 19.24
N TYR A 50 5.94 3.29 18.65
CA TYR A 50 5.71 4.53 19.35
C TYR A 50 4.43 5.16 18.81
N ASP A 51 3.46 5.43 19.67
CA ASP A 51 2.25 6.16 19.28
C ASP A 51 2.61 7.61 18.97
N LEU A 52 2.19 8.11 17.81
CA LEU A 52 2.44 9.50 17.38
C LEU A 52 1.17 10.35 17.51
N ALA A 53 0.05 9.84 17.00
CA ALA A 53 -1.22 10.57 16.98
C ALA A 53 -2.40 9.60 16.77
N LYS A 54 -3.61 10.09 17.01
CA LYS A 54 -4.85 9.44 16.59
C LYS A 54 -5.59 10.35 15.64
N PHE A 55 -6.11 9.78 14.56
CA PHE A 55 -6.99 10.45 13.62
C PHE A 55 -8.21 9.57 13.40
N ARG A 56 -9.38 10.00 13.92
CA ARG A 56 -10.59 9.17 13.95
C ARG A 56 -10.31 7.80 14.61
N ASN A 57 -10.60 6.71 13.92
CA ASN A 57 -10.33 5.32 14.33
C ASN A 57 -8.94 4.82 13.88
N LEU A 58 -8.08 5.68 13.34
CA LEU A 58 -6.72 5.35 12.94
C LEU A 58 -5.74 5.77 14.04
N ASN A 59 -4.90 4.84 14.47
CA ASN A 59 -3.74 5.14 15.28
C ASN A 59 -2.50 5.25 14.37
N VAL A 60 -1.88 6.43 14.39
CA VAL A 60 -0.68 6.76 13.63
C VAL A 60 0.53 6.55 14.54
N GLN A 61 1.45 5.69 14.11
CA GLN A 61 2.53 5.18 14.94
C GLN A 61 3.86 5.23 14.18
N LYS A 62 4.97 5.37 14.89
CA LYS A 62 6.31 5.09 14.37
C LYS A 62 6.66 3.65 14.72
N ILE A 63 7.05 2.87 13.71
CA ILE A 63 7.59 1.52 13.91
C ILE A 63 9.08 1.57 13.60
N VAL A 64 9.90 1.22 14.58
CA VAL A 64 11.35 1.09 14.44
C VAL A 64 11.71 -0.39 14.52
N THR A 65 12.40 -0.88 13.49
CA THR A 65 12.96 -2.22 13.48
C THR A 65 14.48 -2.11 13.49
N ARG A 66 15.13 -2.86 14.38
CA ARG A 66 16.58 -2.95 14.49
C ARG A 66 17.05 -4.40 14.41
N ASP A 67 18.06 -4.66 13.60
CA ASP A 67 18.77 -5.94 13.62
C ASP A 67 19.84 -5.89 14.72
N MET A 68 19.77 -6.81 15.68
CA MET A 68 20.70 -6.84 16.82
C MET A 68 22.07 -7.40 16.46
N SER A 69 22.25 -7.99 15.27
CA SER A 69 23.53 -8.52 14.82
C SER A 69 24.48 -7.43 14.29
N ASP A 70 23.94 -6.42 13.60
CA ASP A 70 24.72 -5.34 12.98
C ASP A 70 24.26 -3.93 13.40
N ASN A 71 23.27 -3.83 14.28
CA ASN A 71 22.63 -2.59 14.74
C ASN A 71 21.99 -1.73 13.62
N SER A 72 21.82 -2.29 12.41
CA SER A 72 21.07 -1.61 11.35
C SER A 72 19.64 -1.34 11.82
N THR A 73 19.14 -0.15 11.52
CA THR A 73 17.83 0.31 12.00
C THR A 73 17.05 0.92 10.83
N GLU A 74 15.78 0.58 10.73
CA GLU A 74 14.83 1.15 9.77
C GLU A 74 13.57 1.61 10.50
N SER A 75 12.96 2.69 10.02
CA SER A 75 11.71 3.23 10.56
C SER A 75 10.67 3.43 9.46
N VAL A 76 9.40 3.17 9.79
CA VAL A 76 8.24 3.37 8.92
C VAL A 76 7.09 3.96 9.72
N LEU A 77 6.17 4.61 9.00
CA LEU A 77 4.88 4.98 9.55
C LEU A 77 4.00 3.74 9.62
N GLY A 78 3.43 3.45 10.79
CA GLY A 78 2.36 2.48 10.97
C GLY A 78 1.02 3.19 11.05
N MET A 79 0.04 2.73 10.27
CA MET A 79 -1.36 3.10 10.43
C MET A 79 -2.12 1.87 10.90
N THR A 80 -2.54 1.92 12.16
CA THR A 80 -3.33 0.85 12.78
C THR A 80 -4.79 1.23 12.74
N TYR A 81 -5.62 0.33 12.20
CA TYR A 81 -7.07 0.46 12.24
C TYR A 81 -7.68 -0.74 12.95
N GLU A 82 -8.76 -0.45 13.67
CA GLU A 82 -9.56 -1.46 14.37
C GLU A 82 -10.79 -1.74 13.52
N TYR A 83 -11.14 -3.01 13.35
CA TYR A 83 -12.39 -3.41 12.72
C TYR A 83 -13.08 -4.46 13.60
N GLU A 84 -14.39 -4.31 13.70
CA GLU A 84 -15.23 -5.14 14.54
C GLU A 84 -16.30 -5.80 13.68
N THR A 85 -16.56 -7.06 13.98
CA THR A 85 -17.72 -7.83 13.56
C THR A 85 -18.52 -8.16 14.82
N PHE A 86 -19.74 -8.68 14.70
CA PHE A 86 -20.55 -9.08 15.86
C PHE A 86 -19.79 -9.95 16.87
N ASP A 87 -18.92 -10.83 16.38
CA ASP A 87 -18.25 -11.83 17.21
C ASP A 87 -16.76 -11.54 17.45
N THR A 88 -16.12 -10.65 16.68
CA THR A 88 -14.67 -10.42 16.75
C THR A 88 -14.26 -8.97 16.54
N ALA A 89 -13.37 -8.48 17.41
CA ALA A 89 -12.64 -7.24 17.24
C ALA A 89 -11.18 -7.57 16.87
N SER A 90 -10.65 -6.93 15.83
CA SER A 90 -9.30 -7.17 15.35
C SER A 90 -8.62 -5.86 14.97
N LYS A 91 -7.31 -5.79 15.17
CA LYS A 91 -6.48 -4.63 14.80
C LYS A 91 -5.52 -5.04 13.69
N LYS A 92 -5.41 -4.21 12.66
CA LYS A 92 -4.44 -4.41 11.58
C LYS A 92 -3.60 -3.15 11.41
N THR A 93 -2.29 -3.34 11.32
CA THR A 93 -1.33 -2.27 11.07
C THR A 93 -0.79 -2.41 9.66
N LEU A 94 -0.86 -1.33 8.90
CA LEU A 94 -0.24 -1.21 7.58
C LEU A 94 0.88 -0.19 7.65
N THR A 95 1.93 -0.42 6.87
CA THR A 95 3.14 0.42 6.91
C THR A 95 3.28 1.27 5.66
N ILE A 96 3.80 2.49 5.83
CA ILE A 96 4.13 3.42 4.76
C ILE A 96 5.60 3.83 4.94
N GLU A 97 6.40 3.66 3.88
CA GLU A 97 7.81 4.05 3.89
C GLU A 97 7.98 5.57 3.86
N LYS A 98 9.07 6.10 4.41
CA LYS A 98 9.31 7.55 4.47
C LYS A 98 9.19 8.24 3.11
N ALA A 99 9.81 7.69 2.07
CA ALA A 99 9.74 8.25 0.72
C ALA A 99 8.32 8.20 0.11
N GLU A 100 7.51 7.23 0.52
CA GLU A 100 6.11 7.14 0.14
C GLU A 100 5.24 8.15 0.91
N LEU A 101 5.50 8.31 2.21
CA LEU A 101 4.84 9.28 3.06
C LEU A 101 4.97 10.70 2.50
N SER A 102 6.16 11.09 2.02
CA SER A 102 6.36 12.41 1.38
C SER A 102 5.44 12.62 0.18
N ARG A 103 5.26 11.59 -0.65
CA ARG A 103 4.38 11.65 -1.83
C ARG A 103 2.90 11.69 -1.43
N LEU A 104 2.53 10.97 -0.37
CA LEU A 104 1.18 11.02 0.19
C LEU A 104 0.87 12.43 0.69
N ILE A 105 1.75 13.03 1.51
CA ILE A 105 1.58 14.40 2.04
C ILE A 105 1.41 15.40 0.90
N GLN A 106 2.29 15.36 -0.10
CA GLN A 106 2.19 16.23 -1.28
C GLN A 106 0.87 16.06 -2.02
N SER A 107 0.40 14.81 -2.18
CA SER A 107 -0.87 14.52 -2.86
C SER A 107 -2.07 15.06 -2.08
N LEU A 108 -2.05 14.95 -0.75
CA LEU A 108 -3.10 15.51 0.12
C LEU A 108 -3.07 17.05 0.15
N GLN A 109 -1.90 17.67 0.08
CA GLN A 109 -1.76 19.12 -0.07
C GLN A 109 -2.37 19.61 -1.40
N ILE A 110 -2.10 18.91 -2.51
CA ILE A 110 -2.73 19.20 -3.81
C ILE A 110 -4.25 19.05 -3.70
N LEU A 111 -4.76 18.00 -3.05
CA LEU A 111 -6.19 17.81 -2.83
C LEU A 111 -6.80 18.99 -2.06
N LYS A 112 -6.19 19.38 -0.94
CA LYS A 112 -6.59 20.55 -0.14
C LYS A 112 -6.65 21.82 -0.99
N GLU A 113 -5.69 22.03 -1.89
CA GLU A 113 -5.73 23.16 -2.82
C GLU A 113 -6.91 23.09 -3.79
N GLN A 114 -7.22 21.91 -4.34
CA GLN A 114 -8.38 21.75 -5.22
C GLN A 114 -9.68 22.04 -4.49
N GLU A 115 -9.80 21.63 -3.22
CA GLU A 115 -10.95 21.96 -2.38
C GLU A 115 -11.09 23.47 -2.08
N ASN A 116 -10.01 24.24 -2.22
CA ASN A 116 -9.98 25.69 -2.03
C ASN A 116 -10.22 26.48 -3.33
N LYS A 117 -9.91 25.91 -4.50
CA LYS A 117 -9.99 26.59 -5.81
C LYS A 117 -11.43 26.88 -6.26
N GLY A 118 -12.41 26.18 -5.71
CA GLY A 118 -13.83 26.42 -6.01
C GLY A 118 -14.64 25.13 -6.11
N LYS A 119 -15.86 25.27 -6.62
CA LYS A 119 -16.81 24.17 -6.80
C LYS A 119 -16.78 23.72 -8.27
N PRO A 120 -16.31 22.51 -8.59
CA PRO A 120 -16.39 21.98 -9.94
C PRO A 120 -17.83 21.93 -10.48
N ASP A 121 -18.00 22.03 -11.80
CA ASP A 121 -19.33 21.94 -12.44
C ASP A 121 -19.87 20.50 -12.50
N GLN A 122 -18.98 19.53 -12.31
CA GLN A 122 -19.23 18.09 -12.41
C GLN A 122 -18.70 17.36 -11.17
N GLU A 123 -19.24 16.16 -10.92
CA GLU A 123 -18.72 15.27 -9.90
C GLU A 123 -17.24 14.97 -10.17
N THR A 124 -16.39 15.25 -9.20
CA THR A 124 -14.93 15.14 -9.33
C THR A 124 -14.39 14.27 -8.22
N LYS A 125 -13.49 13.34 -8.56
CA LYS A 125 -12.91 12.38 -7.61
C LYS A 125 -11.39 12.37 -7.73
N TYR A 126 -10.73 12.43 -6.59
CA TYR A 126 -9.29 12.26 -6.48
C TYR A 126 -8.99 11.04 -5.64
N LYS A 127 -7.95 10.29 -6.02
CA LYS A 127 -7.42 9.19 -5.20
C LYS A 127 -5.90 9.12 -5.26
N PHE A 128 -5.32 8.75 -4.14
CA PHE A 128 -3.94 8.32 -3.98
C PHE A 128 -3.96 6.94 -3.33
N MET A 129 -3.19 6.00 -3.87
CA MET A 129 -3.10 4.63 -3.36
C MET A 129 -1.68 4.36 -2.89
N THR A 130 -1.53 3.91 -1.65
CA THR A 130 -0.24 3.47 -1.13
C THR A 130 0.13 2.08 -1.65
N MET A 131 1.41 1.71 -1.56
CA MET A 131 1.94 0.38 -1.85
C MET A 131 1.34 -0.70 -0.93
N SER A 132 0.88 -0.30 0.25
CA SER A 132 0.12 -1.13 1.20
C SER A 132 -1.39 -1.15 0.93
N ASN A 133 -1.84 -0.59 -0.19
CA ASN A 133 -3.25 -0.52 -0.62
C ASN A 133 -4.16 0.29 0.31
N ILE A 134 -3.62 1.29 1.01
CA ILE A 134 -4.42 2.30 1.70
C ILE A 134 -4.79 3.35 0.68
N GLU A 135 -6.08 3.61 0.50
CA GLU A 135 -6.56 4.65 -0.39
C GLU A 135 -6.89 5.92 0.39
N PHE A 136 -6.40 7.05 -0.09
CA PHE A 136 -6.75 8.38 0.37
C PHE A 136 -7.42 9.11 -0.79
N GLY A 137 -8.50 9.83 -0.54
CA GLY A 137 -9.18 10.53 -1.63
C GLY A 137 -10.15 11.59 -1.16
N GLY A 138 -10.71 12.28 -2.16
CA GLY A 138 -11.72 13.32 -1.98
C GLY A 138 -12.71 13.28 -3.12
N ILE A 139 -13.99 13.44 -2.79
CA ILE A 139 -15.11 13.40 -3.72
C ILE A 139 -15.86 14.72 -3.60
N TYR A 140 -16.00 15.44 -4.71
CA TYR A 140 -16.92 16.55 -4.81
C TYR A 140 -18.28 16.05 -5.28
N SER A 141 -19.28 16.14 -4.39
CA SER A 141 -20.66 15.86 -4.75
C SER A 141 -21.31 17.11 -5.35
N LYS A 142 -21.79 17.00 -6.59
CA LYS A 142 -22.54 18.08 -7.25
C LYS A 142 -23.88 18.34 -6.56
N GLU A 143 -24.53 17.30 -6.06
CA GLU A 143 -25.82 17.39 -5.39
C GLU A 143 -25.69 18.13 -4.06
N GLN A 144 -24.68 17.77 -3.26
CA GLN A 144 -24.43 18.37 -1.95
C GLN A 144 -23.60 19.66 -2.04
N LYS A 145 -23.01 19.95 -3.20
CA LYS A 145 -22.12 21.09 -3.46
C LYS A 145 -20.99 21.19 -2.42
N SER A 146 -20.47 20.05 -2.01
CA SER A 146 -19.49 19.88 -0.93
C SER A 146 -18.46 18.81 -1.29
N TRP A 147 -17.30 18.92 -0.64
CA TRP A 147 -16.24 17.92 -0.68
C TRP A 147 -16.39 16.96 0.51
N ILE A 148 -16.18 15.68 0.26
CA ILE A 148 -16.05 14.62 1.27
C ILE A 148 -14.71 13.95 1.07
N ASN A 149 -13.85 14.02 2.08
CA ASN A 149 -12.58 13.31 2.08
C ASN A 149 -12.74 11.94 2.70
N TYR A 150 -11.87 11.01 2.30
CA TYR A 150 -11.91 9.66 2.83
C TYR A 150 -10.55 8.98 2.90
N ILE A 151 -10.44 8.05 3.86
CA ILE A 151 -9.41 7.03 3.92
C ILE A 151 -10.11 5.68 3.86
N ARG A 152 -9.69 4.83 2.93
CA ARG A 152 -10.17 3.46 2.81
C ARG A 152 -9.03 2.49 3.06
N MET A 153 -9.15 1.71 4.12
CA MET A 153 -8.21 0.63 4.40
C MET A 153 -8.50 -0.58 3.49
N PRO A 154 -7.48 -1.39 3.16
CA PRO A 154 -7.67 -2.62 2.41
C PRO A 154 -8.38 -3.65 3.28
N SER A 155 -9.64 -3.89 2.96
CA SER A 155 -10.49 -4.82 3.69
C SER A 155 -11.04 -5.94 2.79
N SER A 156 -11.42 -7.04 3.44
CA SER A 156 -12.20 -8.11 2.82
C SER A 156 -13.55 -7.54 2.34
N PRO A 157 -14.17 -8.07 1.26
CA PRO A 157 -15.42 -7.56 0.68
C PRO A 157 -16.57 -7.31 1.66
N TYR A 158 -16.55 -7.92 2.84
CA TYR A 158 -17.60 -7.81 3.86
C TYR A 158 -17.34 -6.77 4.95
N ASN A 159 -16.13 -6.18 5.00
CA ASN A 159 -15.79 -5.15 5.98
C ASN A 159 -15.54 -3.85 5.24
N GLN A 160 -16.40 -2.85 5.39
CA GLN A 160 -16.14 -1.52 4.85
C GLN A 160 -15.29 -0.77 5.88
N SER A 161 -14.04 -0.48 5.53
CA SER A 161 -13.14 0.32 6.37
C SER A 161 -12.95 1.71 5.75
N LEU A 162 -14.07 2.41 5.59
CA LEU A 162 -14.14 3.75 5.01
C LEU A 162 -14.27 4.76 6.15
N ASN A 163 -13.31 5.67 6.23
CA ASN A 163 -13.31 6.79 7.16
C ASN A 163 -13.51 8.06 6.37
N GLU A 164 -14.72 8.61 6.43
CA GLU A 164 -15.02 9.91 5.82
C GLU A 164 -14.73 11.06 6.80
N PHE A 165 -14.25 12.18 6.28
CA PHE A 165 -13.92 13.35 7.08
C PHE A 165 -14.04 14.64 6.28
N SER A 166 -14.11 15.74 7.02
CA SER A 166 -14.29 17.08 6.50
C SER A 166 -13.00 17.68 5.94
N LYS A 167 -13.15 18.85 5.31
CA LYS A 167 -12.03 19.67 4.82
C LYS A 167 -11.10 20.17 5.93
N ASP A 168 -11.65 20.52 7.09
CA ASP A 168 -10.84 20.98 8.22
C ASP A 168 -10.00 19.81 8.79
N GLU A 169 -10.59 18.62 8.83
CA GLU A 169 -9.90 17.39 9.24
C GLU A 169 -8.87 16.91 8.23
N LEU A 170 -9.02 17.23 6.93
CA LEU A 170 -7.95 17.02 5.96
C LEU A 170 -6.71 17.84 6.32
N LYS A 171 -6.88 19.07 6.79
CA LYS A 171 -5.76 19.90 7.25
C LYS A 171 -5.09 19.27 8.47
N GLU A 172 -5.86 18.82 9.46
CA GLU A 172 -5.36 18.11 10.64
C GLU A 172 -4.58 16.84 10.26
N LEU A 173 -5.12 16.03 9.34
CA LEU A 173 -4.44 14.83 8.85
C LEU A 173 -3.09 15.16 8.21
N ILE A 174 -3.03 16.19 7.37
CA ILE A 174 -1.77 16.62 6.74
C ILE A 174 -0.75 17.03 7.81
N GLU A 175 -1.16 17.81 8.82
CA GLU A 175 -0.27 18.24 9.92
C GLU A 175 0.23 17.04 10.74
N ILE A 176 -0.63 16.06 11.02
CA ILE A 176 -0.24 14.81 11.70
C ILE A 176 0.81 14.05 10.88
N LEU A 177 0.61 13.93 9.57
CA LEU A 177 1.52 13.18 8.68
C LEU A 177 2.87 13.89 8.51
N GLU A 178 2.87 15.23 8.39
CA GLU A 178 4.09 16.05 8.34
C GLU A 178 4.90 15.92 9.63
N ASN A 179 4.24 15.98 10.79
CA ASN A 179 4.89 15.75 12.08
C ASN A 179 5.45 14.33 12.17
N ALA A 180 4.68 13.33 11.73
CA ALA A 180 5.12 11.95 11.74
C ALA A 180 6.35 11.74 10.84
N GLU A 181 6.38 12.35 9.65
CA GLU A 181 7.51 12.27 8.71
C GLU A 181 8.81 12.82 9.30
N GLN A 182 8.74 13.95 10.02
CA GLN A 182 9.89 14.54 10.73
C GLN A 182 10.42 13.61 11.82
N ASN A 183 9.54 12.83 12.43
CA ASN A 183 9.88 11.89 13.48
C ASN A 183 10.31 10.51 12.97
N LEU A 184 10.29 10.22 11.66
CA LEU A 184 10.72 8.92 11.10
C LEU A 184 12.24 8.79 10.99
#